data_AF-A0A7S3QE21-F1
#
_entry.id   AF-A0A7S3QE21-F1
#
_cell.length_a   1.000
_cell.length_b   1.000
_cell.length_c   1.000
_cell.angle_alpha   90.00
_cell.angle_beta   90.00
_cell.angle_gamma   90.00
#
_symmetry.space_group_name_H-M   'P 1'
#
loop_
_entity.id
_entity.type
_entity.pdbx_description
1 polymer ?
#
loop_
_entity_poly.entity_id
_entity_poly.type
_entity_poly.pdbx_seq_one_letter_code
_entity_poly.pdbx_strand_id
1 'polypeptide(L)'
;MKAGMQHFSNHFGFLFRELHGQTACEAAFDVFGKDDTMTMIRQCIPAMDENNHHHSRILNYVARHCPRLMKDMVNCYQPNVSQKDPQTGLYPFMLAASFDTCDLSSVYLLLHHNPRLLNGGCKSSCNLHKMEERQGKS
;
A
#
# COMPACT_ATOMS: atom_id res chain seq x y z
N MET A 1 23.85 -6.77 -8.30
CA MET A 1 22.54 -6.38 -7.74
C MET A 1 21.37 -7.06 -8.45
N LYS A 2 21.23 -6.94 -9.78
CA LYS A 2 20.13 -7.53 -10.58
C LYS A 2 19.88 -9.04 -10.35
N ALA A 3 20.94 -9.86 -10.38
CA ALA A 3 20.80 -11.32 -10.17
C ALA A 3 20.29 -11.68 -8.76
N GLY A 4 20.77 -11.00 -7.71
CA GLY A 4 20.29 -11.23 -6.34
C GLY A 4 18.84 -10.77 -6.15
N MET A 5 18.46 -9.64 -6.74
CA MET A 5 17.09 -9.10 -6.65
C MET A 5 16.07 -9.99 -7.38
N GLN A 6 16.47 -10.64 -8.48
CA GLN A 6 15.62 -11.60 -9.18
C GLN A 6 15.38 -12.89 -8.37
N HIS A 7 16.37 -13.36 -7.61
CA HIS A 7 16.24 -14.57 -6.77
C HIS A 7 15.50 -14.31 -5.44
N PHE A 8 15.53 -13.09 -4.92
CA PHE A 8 14.95 -12.71 -3.63
C PHE A 8 13.78 -11.74 -3.79
N SER A 9 12.88 -12.05 -4.72
CA SER A 9 11.76 -11.17 -5.05
C SER A 9 10.78 -10.91 -3.89
N ASN A 10 10.73 -11.81 -2.91
CA ASN A 10 9.97 -11.61 -1.66
C ASN A 10 10.61 -10.59 -0.70
N HIS A 11 11.85 -10.15 -0.96
CA HIS A 11 12.63 -9.27 -0.10
C HIS A 11 12.71 -7.83 -0.62
N PHE A 12 12.01 -7.48 -1.71
CA PHE A 12 11.96 -6.09 -2.21
C PHE A 12 11.45 -5.09 -1.16
N GLY A 13 10.63 -5.54 -0.21
CA GLY A 13 10.22 -4.73 0.94
C GLY A 13 11.40 -4.14 1.74
N PHE A 14 12.57 -4.79 1.76
CA PHE A 14 13.73 -4.25 2.46
C PHE A 14 14.30 -2.97 1.86
N LEU A 15 14.06 -2.69 0.58
CA LEU A 15 14.43 -1.40 -0.02
C LEU A 15 13.71 -0.23 0.67
N PHE A 16 12.51 -0.51 1.18
CA PHE A 16 11.58 0.46 1.78
C PHE A 16 11.57 0.39 3.30
N ARG A 17 12.39 -0.49 3.89
CA ARG A 17 12.57 -0.52 5.34
C ARG A 17 13.39 0.68 5.75
N GLU A 18 12.90 1.42 6.74
CA GLU A 18 13.62 2.53 7.31
C GLU A 18 14.74 2.03 8.23
N LEU A 19 15.95 2.54 8.01
CA LEU A 19 17.12 2.31 8.85
C LEU A 19 17.75 3.68 9.13
N HIS A 20 17.83 4.07 10.41
CA HIS A 20 18.36 5.38 10.82
C HIS A 20 17.65 6.59 10.19
N GLY A 21 16.33 6.51 10.01
CA GLY A 21 15.52 7.62 9.45
C GLY A 21 15.48 7.67 7.93
N GLN A 22 16.19 6.78 7.23
CA GLN A 22 16.21 6.73 5.77
C GLN A 22 16.04 5.29 5.26
N THR A 23 15.31 5.12 4.17
CA THR A 23 15.22 3.84 3.46
C THR A 23 16.37 3.68 2.47
N ALA A 24 16.74 2.44 2.13
CA ALA A 24 17.72 2.20 1.07
C ALA A 24 17.27 2.78 -0.28
N CYS A 25 15.96 2.85 -0.53
CA CYS A 25 15.38 3.51 -1.70
C CYS A 25 15.62 5.03 -1.70
N GLU A 26 15.40 5.70 -0.57
CA GLU A 26 15.68 7.14 -0.43
C GLU A 26 17.16 7.45 -0.60
N ALA A 27 18.04 6.63 -0.01
CA ALA A 27 19.48 6.78 -0.22
C ALA A 27 19.86 6.61 -1.71
N ALA A 28 19.20 5.69 -2.43
CA ALA A 28 19.41 5.55 -3.87
C ALA A 28 18.87 6.75 -4.67
N PHE A 29 17.77 7.38 -4.23
CA PHE A 29 17.28 8.62 -4.84
C PHE A 29 18.30 9.75 -4.73
N ASP A 30 18.97 9.88 -3.59
CA ASP A 30 19.98 10.93 -3.37
C ASP A 30 21.23 10.72 -4.26
N VAL A 31 21.60 9.47 -4.52
CA VAL A 31 22.83 9.14 -5.29
C VAL A 31 22.61 9.07 -6.79
N PHE A 32 21.50 8.45 -7.23
CA PHE A 32 21.26 8.14 -8.65
C PHE A 32 20.10 8.92 -9.26
N GLY A 33 19.37 9.68 -8.45
CA GLY A 33 18.13 10.31 -8.87
C GLY A 33 16.93 9.36 -8.79
N LYS A 34 15.76 9.95 -8.59
CA LYS A 34 14.50 9.24 -8.40
C LYS A 34 14.11 8.40 -9.61
N ASP A 35 14.10 8.99 -10.81
CA ASP A 35 13.57 8.33 -12.01
C ASP A 35 14.41 7.13 -12.43
N ASP A 36 15.74 7.24 -12.35
CA ASP A 36 16.67 6.14 -12.63
C ASP A 36 16.54 5.01 -11.60
N THR A 37 16.46 5.36 -10.32
CA THR A 37 16.25 4.38 -9.24
C THR A 37 14.94 3.63 -9.44
N MET A 38 13.85 4.33 -9.71
CA MET A 38 12.54 3.72 -9.93
C MET A 38 12.51 2.83 -11.19
N THR A 39 13.20 3.25 -12.25
CA THR A 39 13.39 2.44 -13.45
C THR A 39 14.15 1.16 -13.15
N MET A 40 15.22 1.23 -12.35
CA MET A 40 15.99 0.06 -11.96
C MET A 40 15.20 -0.90 -11.06
N ILE A 41 14.42 -0.38 -10.10
CA ILE A 41 13.54 -1.20 -9.25
C ILE A 41 12.51 -1.93 -10.12
N ARG A 42 11.84 -1.24 -11.05
CA ARG A 42 10.90 -1.86 -11.99
C ARG A 42 11.53 -2.98 -12.81
N GLN A 43 12.74 -2.76 -13.35
CA GLN A 43 13.46 -3.77 -14.14
C GLN A 43 13.94 -4.99 -13.33
N CYS A 44 14.00 -4.87 -12.00
CA CYS A 44 14.40 -5.98 -11.12
C CYS A 44 13.22 -6.85 -10.69
N ILE A 45 11.98 -6.33 -10.73
CA ILE A 45 10.79 -7.09 -10.37
C ILE A 45 10.38 -7.94 -11.57
N PRO A 46 10.24 -9.27 -11.42
CA PRO A 46 9.78 -10.13 -12.50
C PRO A 46 8.42 -9.68 -13.03
N ALA A 47 8.29 -9.54 -14.35
CA ALA A 47 7.02 -9.22 -15.00
C ALA A 47 6.00 -10.37 -14.93
N MET A 48 6.49 -11.59 -14.69
CA MET A 48 5.70 -12.81 -14.68
C MET A 48 5.47 -13.31 -13.26
N ASP A 49 4.47 -12.76 -12.60
CA ASP A 49 3.55 -13.61 -11.87
C ASP A 49 2.15 -13.30 -12.41
N GLU A 50 1.34 -14.32 -12.68
CA GLU A 50 0.05 -14.20 -13.39
C GLU A 50 -0.98 -13.31 -12.63
N ASN A 51 -0.62 -12.77 -11.46
CA ASN A 51 -1.48 -11.98 -10.58
C ASN A 51 -0.87 -10.62 -10.15
N ASN A 52 0.29 -10.21 -10.67
CA ASN A 52 1.07 -9.05 -10.21
C ASN A 52 1.32 -9.00 -8.67
N HIS A 53 1.44 -10.15 -8.02
CA HIS A 53 1.60 -10.33 -6.58
C HIS A 53 2.83 -9.57 -6.03
N HIS A 54 3.95 -9.53 -6.75
CA HIS A 54 5.16 -8.82 -6.30
C HIS A 54 4.95 -7.30 -6.25
N HIS A 55 4.24 -6.76 -7.24
CA HIS A 55 3.92 -5.33 -7.33
C HIS A 55 2.94 -4.95 -6.20
N SER A 56 1.96 -5.81 -5.94
CA SER A 56 1.01 -5.68 -4.82
C SER A 56 1.72 -5.68 -3.46
N ARG A 57 2.65 -6.62 -3.23
CA ARG A 57 3.40 -6.70 -1.96
C ARG A 57 4.26 -5.48 -1.70
N ILE A 58 4.96 -4.98 -2.73
CA ILE A 58 5.76 -3.76 -2.62
C ILE A 58 4.86 -2.57 -2.26
N LEU A 59 3.73 -2.43 -2.97
CA LEU A 59 2.78 -1.35 -2.72
C LEU A 59 2.22 -1.41 -1.29
N ASN A 60 1.79 -2.58 -0.82
CA ASN A 60 1.27 -2.76 0.53
C ASN A 60 2.35 -2.51 1.60
N TYR A 61 3.59 -2.94 1.34
CA TYR A 61 4.72 -2.69 2.23
C TYR A 61 4.99 -1.19 2.36
N VAL A 62 5.06 -0.48 1.24
CA VAL A 62 5.28 0.98 1.22
C VAL A 62 4.13 1.69 1.93
N ALA A 63 2.87 1.31 1.64
CA ALA A 63 1.70 1.88 2.30
C ALA A 63 1.76 1.75 3.82
N ARG A 64 2.28 0.62 4.32
CA ARG A 64 2.37 0.31 5.74
C ARG A 64 3.56 0.97 6.44
N HIS A 65 4.73 0.98 5.81
CA HIS A 65 5.98 1.29 6.51
C HIS A 65 6.58 2.64 6.15
N CYS A 66 6.28 3.17 4.97
CA CYS A 66 6.85 4.42 4.49
C CYS A 66 5.91 5.08 3.46
N PRO A 67 4.66 5.41 3.84
CA PRO A 67 3.66 5.88 2.91
C PRO A 67 4.10 7.16 2.21
N ARG A 68 4.98 7.99 2.79
CA ARG A 68 5.60 9.15 2.11
C ARG A 68 6.20 8.87 0.72
N LEU A 69 6.64 7.64 0.45
CA LEU A 69 7.17 7.23 -0.87
C LEU A 69 6.07 6.82 -1.86
N MET A 70 4.81 6.78 -1.43
CA MET A 70 3.67 6.36 -2.25
C MET A 70 3.48 7.27 -3.46
N LYS A 71 3.78 8.57 -3.33
CA LYS A 71 3.75 9.52 -4.45
C LYS A 71 4.66 9.09 -5.61
N ASP A 72 5.76 8.41 -5.29
CA ASP A 72 6.77 7.95 -6.25
C ASP A 72 6.42 6.55 -6.78
N MET A 73 5.71 5.75 -5.97
CA MET A 73 5.35 4.36 -6.27
C MET A 73 4.03 4.22 -7.05
N VAL A 74 3.03 5.05 -6.80
CA VAL A 74 1.67 4.82 -7.32
C VAL A 74 1.63 4.76 -8.85
N ASN A 75 2.44 5.59 -9.52
CA ASN A 75 2.55 5.62 -10.97
C ASN A 75 3.23 4.37 -11.55
N CYS A 76 4.01 3.66 -10.75
CA CYS A 76 4.68 2.43 -11.13
C CYS A 76 3.76 1.21 -11.04
N TYR A 77 2.74 1.26 -10.19
CA TYR A 77 1.99 0.09 -9.73
C TYR A 77 0.47 0.29 -9.77
N GLN A 78 -0.02 1.18 -10.64
CA GLN A 78 -1.43 1.59 -10.68
C GLN A 78 -2.45 0.44 -10.65
N PRO A 79 -2.30 -0.68 -11.40
CA PRO A 79 -3.27 -1.77 -11.37
C PRO A 79 -3.42 -2.40 -9.97
N ASN A 80 -2.38 -2.37 -9.15
CA ASN A 80 -2.35 -3.00 -7.84
C ASN A 80 -2.97 -2.14 -6.73
N VAL A 81 -3.22 -0.85 -6.96
CA VAL A 81 -3.87 0.05 -5.98
C VAL A 81 -5.28 -0.43 -5.61
N SER A 82 -5.91 -1.19 -6.50
CA SER A 82 -7.26 -1.74 -6.33
C SER A 82 -7.29 -3.16 -5.76
N GLN A 83 -6.13 -3.74 -5.46
CA GLN A 83 -6.04 -5.07 -4.87
C GLN A 83 -6.02 -4.95 -3.36
N LYS A 84 -6.75 -5.84 -2.68
CA LYS A 84 -6.63 -5.98 -1.23
C LYS A 84 -5.35 -6.73 -0.91
N ASP A 85 -4.69 -6.30 0.16
CA ASP A 85 -3.60 -7.05 0.74
C ASP A 85 -4.12 -8.41 1.25
N PRO A 86 -3.60 -9.55 0.75
CA PRO A 86 -4.09 -10.87 1.16
C PRO A 86 -3.90 -11.15 2.65
N GLN A 87 -2.94 -10.51 3.30
CA GLN A 87 -2.65 -10.72 4.71
C GLN A 87 -3.64 -9.99 5.64
N THR A 88 -4.05 -8.78 5.28
CA THR A 88 -4.90 -7.92 6.13
C THR A 88 -6.34 -7.76 5.62
N GLY A 89 -6.60 -8.08 4.34
CA GLY A 89 -7.88 -7.82 3.69
C GLY A 89 -8.15 -6.34 3.41
N LEU A 90 -7.17 -5.47 3.62
CA LEU A 90 -7.28 -4.01 3.48
C LEU A 90 -6.78 -3.55 2.11
N TYR A 91 -7.36 -2.44 1.61
CA TYR A 91 -6.80 -1.74 0.46
C TYR A 91 -5.54 -0.94 0.85
N PRO A 92 -4.64 -0.62 -0.09
CA PRO A 92 -3.45 0.18 0.18
C PRO A 92 -3.74 1.51 0.90
N PHE A 93 -4.82 2.21 0.55
CA PHE A 93 -5.17 3.47 1.23
C PHE A 93 -5.62 3.24 2.68
N MET A 94 -6.28 2.11 2.95
CA MET A 94 -6.68 1.72 4.30
C MET A 94 -5.44 1.34 5.12
N LEU A 95 -4.50 0.61 4.53
CA LEU A 95 -3.20 0.32 5.15
C LEU A 95 -2.48 1.63 5.51
N ALA A 96 -2.33 2.55 4.56
CA ALA A 96 -1.69 3.84 4.80
C ALA A 96 -2.36 4.65 5.93
N ALA A 97 -3.67 4.52 6.11
CA ALA A 97 -4.41 5.19 7.17
C ALA A 97 -4.34 4.48 8.55
N SER A 98 -4.00 3.19 8.59
CA SER A 98 -4.19 2.34 9.78
C SER A 98 -2.95 2.22 10.67
N PHE A 99 -1.78 2.69 10.23
CA PHE A 99 -0.51 2.55 10.96
C PHE A 99 0.04 3.91 11.39
N ASP A 100 0.95 3.88 12.36
CA ASP A 100 1.59 5.08 12.95
C ASP A 100 2.40 5.90 11.93
N THR A 101 2.69 5.31 10.77
CA THR A 101 3.39 5.96 9.65
C THR A 101 2.46 6.79 8.77
N CYS A 102 1.17 6.89 9.11
CA CYS A 102 0.11 7.51 8.32
C CYS A 102 0.50 8.87 7.73
N ASP A 103 0.30 9.00 6.42
CA ASP A 103 0.44 10.24 5.68
C ASP A 103 -0.85 10.51 4.89
N LEU A 104 -1.54 11.58 5.24
CA LEU A 104 -2.81 11.96 4.62
C LEU A 104 -2.64 12.23 3.12
N SER A 105 -1.48 12.73 2.69
CA SER A 105 -1.18 12.97 1.28
C SER A 105 -1.20 11.66 0.49
N SER A 106 -0.61 10.61 1.06
CA SER A 106 -0.58 9.27 0.48
C SER A 106 -1.94 8.59 0.48
N VAL A 107 -2.72 8.74 1.56
CA VAL A 107 -4.10 8.26 1.61
C VAL A 107 -4.94 8.92 0.52
N TYR A 108 -4.86 10.26 0.41
CA TYR A 108 -5.56 11.02 -0.63
C TYR A 108 -5.11 10.59 -2.03
N LEU A 109 -3.81 10.45 -2.26
CA LEU A 109 -3.25 10.08 -3.56
C LEU A 109 -3.68 8.67 -4.01
N LEU A 110 -3.73 7.70 -3.09
CA LEU A 110 -4.24 6.36 -3.38
C LEU A 110 -5.75 6.36 -3.69
N LEU A 111 -6.54 7.14 -2.96
CA LEU A 111 -7.99 7.29 -3.19
C LEU A 111 -8.30 8.03 -4.50
N HIS A 112 -7.56 9.11 -4.78
CA HIS A 112 -7.70 9.89 -6.00
C HIS A 112 -7.43 9.04 -7.24
N HIS A 113 -6.52 8.07 -7.13
CA HIS A 113 -6.20 7.14 -8.22
C HIS A 113 -7.34 6.19 -8.57
N ASN A 114 -8.12 5.74 -7.58
CA ASN A 114 -9.33 4.94 -7.84
C ASN A 114 -10.44 5.26 -6.82
N PRO A 115 -11.26 6.30 -7.07
CA PRO A 115 -12.31 6.71 -6.15
C PRO A 115 -13.44 5.67 -6.03
N ARG A 116 -13.53 4.70 -6.97
CA ARG A 116 -14.57 3.64 -6.92
C ARG A 116 -14.40 2.72 -5.72
N LEU A 117 -13.21 2.67 -5.12
CA LEU A 117 -12.95 1.88 -3.91
C LEU A 117 -13.80 2.34 -2.70
N LEU A 118 -14.30 3.58 -2.71
CA LEU A 118 -15.19 4.11 -1.67
C LEU A 118 -16.65 3.66 -1.85
N ASN A 119 -17.06 3.29 -3.07
CA ASN A 119 -18.44 2.91 -3.37
C ASN A 119 -18.73 1.42 -3.10
N GLY A 120 -17.77 0.68 -2.53
CA GLY A 120 -17.89 -0.75 -2.21
C GLY A 120 -18.58 -1.06 -0.88
N GLY A 121 -19.29 -0.10 -0.28
CA GLY A 121 -20.00 -0.29 0.99
C GLY A 121 -20.97 -1.49 0.94
N CYS A 122 -20.81 -2.40 1.90
CA CYS A 122 -21.68 -3.55 2.12
C CYS A 122 -23.17 -3.19 2.03
N LYS A 123 -23.90 -3.86 1.14
CA LYS A 123 -25.33 -4.15 1.37
C LYS A 123 -25.42 -5.21 2.47
N SER A 124 -25.12 -4.85 3.71
CA SER A 124 -25.36 -5.71 4.87
C SER A 124 -26.57 -5.15 5.59
N SER A 125 -27.66 -5.89 5.51
CA SER A 125 -28.92 -5.66 6.22
C SER A 125 -28.66 -5.35 7.68
N CYS A 126 -28.95 -4.13 8.09
CA CYS A 126 -28.95 -3.71 9.47
C CYS A 126 -30.12 -4.38 10.20
N ASN A 127 -29.83 -5.42 11.00
CA ASN A 127 -30.65 -5.73 12.16
C ASN A 127 -30.03 -5.01 13.36
N LEU A 128 -30.32 -3.71 13.47
CA LEU A 128 -29.99 -2.95 14.67
C LEU A 128 -31.00 -3.37 15.75
N HIS A 129 -30.50 -4.13 16.72
CA HIS A 129 -31.21 -4.50 17.93
C HIS A 129 -31.88 -3.28 18.57
N LYS A 130 -33.20 -3.37 18.70
CA LYS A 130 -34.04 -2.41 19.42
C LYS A 130 -33.78 -2.55 20.92
N MET A 131 -32.90 -1.71 21.47
CA MET A 131 -32.89 -1.41 22.90
C MET A 131 -33.78 -0.19 23.10
N GLU A 132 -35.06 -0.41 23.41
CA GLU A 132 -35.88 0.60 24.07
C GLU A 132 -35.97 0.26 25.55
N GLU A 133 -35.63 1.26 26.34
CA GLU A 133 -35.48 1.24 27.78
C GLU A 133 -36.80 0.95 28.51
N ARG A 134 -36.66 0.25 29.63
CA ARG A 134 -37.66 0.22 30.69
C ARG A 134 -37.71 1.58 31.39
N GLN A 135 -38.82 2.30 31.25
CA GLN A 135 -39.45 3.14 32.28
C GLN A 135 -40.96 3.08 31.95
N GLY A 136 -41.94 2.76 32.79
CA GLY A 136 -42.10 2.84 34.24
C GLY A 136 -43.45 3.54 34.49
N LYS A 137 -44.34 2.90 35.27
CA LYS A 137 -45.65 3.40 35.77
C LYS A 137 -46.79 3.41 34.72
N SER A 138 -48.01 2.93 34.99
CA SER A 138 -48.70 2.59 36.23
C SER A 138 -49.71 1.48 35.99
#